data_AF-A0A1F4WJ98-F1
#
_entry.id   AF-A0A1F4WJ98-F1
#
_cell.length_a   1.000
_cell.length_b   1.000
_cell.length_c   1.000
_cell.angle_alpha   90.00
_cell.angle_beta   90.00
_cell.angle_gamma   90.00
#
_symmetry.space_group_name_H-M   'P 1'
#
loop_
_entity.id
_entity.type
_entity.pdbx_description
1 polymer ?
#
loop_
_entity_poly.entity_id
_entity_poly.type
_entity_poly.pdbx_seq_one_letter_code
_entity_poly.pdbx_strand_id
1 'polypeptide(L)'
;MIKPFHPKENFYQNERELDWVTAAFMMVRREVVKNRVWDEDYFMYTEDVDYCFRAKNGGWKVMYLPQWKITHFGGASGTKEKTVLREYEGVKTFYKKHYSKWQYPVLRILLKIGALGRMLVLGILNGRTEFKIYAKAFWRA
;
A
#
# COMPACT_ATOMS: atom_id res chain seq x y z
N MET A 1 -20.70 -3.12 16.52
CA MET A 1 -20.79 -3.41 15.07
C MET A 1 -19.48 -2.93 14.43
N ILE A 2 -18.60 -3.84 14.00
CA ILE A 2 -17.30 -3.49 13.40
C ILE A 2 -17.58 -2.82 12.04
N LYS A 3 -17.06 -1.61 11.82
CA LYS A 3 -17.18 -0.94 10.52
C LYS A 3 -16.42 -1.77 9.47
N PRO A 4 -16.98 -1.97 8.26
CA PRO A 4 -16.28 -2.69 7.21
C PRO A 4 -14.98 -1.97 6.84
N PHE A 5 -13.92 -2.75 6.63
CA PHE A 5 -12.61 -2.25 6.21
C PHE A 5 -12.68 -1.57 4.83
N HIS A 6 -13.55 -2.09 3.96
CA HIS A 6 -13.81 -1.48 2.66
C HIS A 6 -14.84 -0.35 2.78
N PRO A 7 -14.61 0.79 2.09
CA PRO A 7 -15.60 1.85 2.02
C PRO A 7 -16.93 1.32 1.49
N LYS A 8 -18.02 1.80 2.07
CA LYS A 8 -19.37 1.52 1.55
C LYS A 8 -19.56 2.22 0.20
N GLU A 9 -20.56 1.77 -0.56
CA GLU A 9 -20.86 2.30 -1.90
C GLU A 9 -20.97 3.83 -1.96
N ASN A 10 -21.52 4.45 -0.91
CA ASN A 10 -21.66 5.91 -0.81
C ASN A 10 -20.33 6.67 -0.79
N PHE A 11 -19.21 6.00 -0.46
CA PHE A 11 -17.87 6.58 -0.54
C PHE A 11 -17.53 6.93 -2.00
N TYR A 12 -17.97 6.12 -2.95
CA TYR A 12 -17.65 6.26 -4.37
C TYR A 12 -18.63 7.14 -5.14
N GLN A 13 -19.54 7.83 -4.44
CA GLN A 13 -20.57 8.66 -5.09
C GLN A 13 -20.19 10.14 -5.22
N ASN A 14 -19.23 10.61 -4.40
CA ASN A 14 -18.90 12.03 -4.32
C ASN A 14 -17.42 12.26 -4.59
N GLU A 15 -17.13 13.34 -5.32
CA GLU A 15 -15.78 13.88 -5.46
C GLU A 15 -15.18 14.16 -4.10
N ARG A 16 -13.90 13.79 -3.93
CA ARG A 16 -13.20 13.99 -2.66
C ARG A 16 -11.71 14.02 -2.86
N GLU A 17 -11.05 14.78 -2.00
CA GLU A 17 -9.61 14.71 -1.84
C GLU A 17 -9.27 13.46 -1.02
N LEU A 18 -8.23 12.74 -1.44
CA LEU A 18 -7.71 11.54 -0.78
C LEU A 18 -6.22 11.71 -0.45
N ASP A 19 -5.68 10.79 0.33
CA ASP A 19 -4.24 10.72 0.57
C ASP A 19 -3.50 10.05 -0.57
N TRP A 20 -4.12 9.03 -1.16
CA TRP A 20 -3.61 8.31 -2.31
C TRP A 20 -4.76 7.67 -3.08
N VAL A 21 -4.48 7.27 -4.32
CA VAL A 21 -5.36 6.45 -5.17
C VAL A 21 -4.51 5.35 -5.80
N THR A 22 -5.14 4.24 -6.17
CA THR A 22 -4.41 3.19 -6.89
C THR A 22 -3.97 3.70 -8.26
N ALA A 23 -2.71 3.45 -8.61
CA ALA A 23 -2.16 3.80 -9.92
C ALA A 23 -2.68 2.93 -11.07
N ALA A 24 -3.65 2.05 -10.83
CA ALA A 24 -4.34 1.29 -11.88
C ALA A 24 -4.91 2.20 -12.98
N PHE A 25 -5.39 3.39 -12.60
CA PHE A 25 -5.70 4.46 -13.53
C PHE A 25 -5.62 5.81 -12.82
N MET A 26 -4.77 6.69 -13.37
CA MET A 26 -4.62 8.06 -12.89
C MET A 26 -4.40 8.99 -14.07
N MET A 27 -5.01 10.17 -14.01
CA MET A 27 -4.64 11.29 -14.86
C MET A 27 -3.81 12.27 -14.04
N VAL A 28 -2.62 12.60 -14.54
CA VAL A 28 -1.66 13.42 -13.80
C VAL A 28 -1.21 14.59 -14.66
N ARG A 29 -1.17 15.78 -14.08
CA ARG A 29 -0.68 16.98 -14.75
C ARG A 29 0.78 16.79 -15.15
N ARG A 30 1.14 17.24 -16.36
CA ARG A 30 2.51 17.10 -16.89
C ARG A 30 3.58 17.67 -15.98
N GLU A 31 3.30 18.78 -15.31
CA GLU A 31 4.22 19.44 -14.36
C GLU A 31 4.48 18.62 -13.08
N VAL A 32 3.53 17.79 -12.67
CA VAL A 32 3.70 16.86 -11.55
C VAL A 32 4.66 15.76 -11.98
N VAL A 33 4.43 15.16 -13.16
CA VAL A 33 5.25 14.07 -13.71
C VAL A 33 6.70 14.49 -13.94
N LYS A 34 6.93 15.67 -14.54
CA LYS A 34 8.29 16.17 -14.84
C LYS A 34 9.20 16.24 -13.60
N ASN A 35 8.63 16.55 -12.44
CA ASN A 35 9.37 16.72 -11.20
C ASN A 35 9.26 15.51 -10.25
N ARG A 36 8.45 14.51 -10.62
CA ARG A 36 8.16 13.34 -9.79
C ARG A 36 8.07 12.12 -10.69
N VAL A 37 9.23 11.52 -10.95
CA VAL A 37 9.30 10.20 -11.59
C VAL A 37 8.85 9.14 -10.56
N TRP A 38 8.38 8.01 -11.06
CA TRP A 38 8.20 6.80 -10.26
C TRP A 38 9.54 6.41 -9.65
N ASP A 39 9.50 6.00 -8.38
CA ASP A 39 10.70 5.72 -7.63
C ASP A 39 11.05 4.23 -7.77
N GLU A 40 12.18 3.94 -8.39
CA GLU A 40 12.61 2.59 -8.78
C GLU A 40 12.96 1.69 -7.58
N ASP A 41 13.11 2.25 -6.37
CA ASP A 41 13.23 1.43 -5.16
C ASP A 41 11.92 0.70 -4.83
N TYR A 42 10.80 1.09 -5.45
CA TYR A 42 9.55 0.34 -5.43
C TYR A 42 9.40 -0.44 -6.74
N PHE A 43 9.08 -1.73 -6.60
CA PHE A 43 8.78 -2.58 -7.77
C PHE A 43 7.27 -2.78 -7.97
N MET A 44 6.53 -3.05 -6.89
CA MET A 44 5.10 -3.31 -6.91
C MET A 44 4.54 -3.20 -5.50
N TYR A 45 3.38 -2.55 -5.37
CA TYR A 45 2.77 -2.07 -4.14
C TYR A 45 3.53 -0.92 -3.45
N THR A 46 2.78 0.06 -2.94
CA THR A 46 3.29 1.26 -2.24
C THR A 46 3.93 2.32 -3.14
N GLU A 47 4.25 2.02 -4.40
CA GLU A 47 4.76 3.01 -5.36
C GLU A 47 3.74 4.13 -5.60
N ASP A 48 2.46 3.79 -5.65
CA ASP A 48 1.35 4.71 -5.85
C ASP A 48 1.09 5.56 -4.60
N VAL A 49 1.18 4.96 -3.42
CA VAL A 49 1.16 5.67 -2.14
C VAL A 49 2.30 6.69 -2.06
N ASP A 50 3.52 6.28 -2.38
CA ASP A 50 4.72 7.15 -2.40
C ASP A 50 4.55 8.30 -3.40
N TYR A 51 4.10 8.00 -4.60
CA TYR A 51 3.89 8.98 -5.66
C TYR A 51 2.85 10.04 -5.23
N CYS A 52 1.71 9.60 -4.71
CA CYS A 52 0.67 10.48 -4.18
C CYS A 52 1.18 11.32 -2.99
N PHE A 53 1.92 10.72 -2.07
CA PHE A 53 2.51 11.41 -0.92
C PHE A 53 3.46 12.53 -1.37
N ARG A 54 4.39 12.24 -2.30
CA ARG A 54 5.30 13.25 -2.88
C ARG A 54 4.56 14.33 -3.68
N ALA A 55 3.47 13.99 -4.35
CA ALA A 55 2.61 14.97 -5.02
C ALA A 55 1.99 15.93 -4.00
N LYS A 56 1.41 15.41 -2.91
CA LYS A 56 0.82 16.22 -1.82
C LYS A 56 1.84 17.10 -1.12
N ASN A 57 3.03 16.59 -0.81
CA ASN A 57 4.12 17.40 -0.26
C ASN A 57 4.58 18.52 -1.23
N GLY A 58 4.30 18.35 -2.52
CA GLY A 58 4.49 19.35 -3.54
C GLY A 58 3.37 20.39 -3.68
N GLY A 59 2.37 20.38 -2.80
CA GLY A 59 1.19 21.25 -2.87
C GLY A 59 0.08 20.77 -3.83
N TRP A 60 0.21 19.58 -4.40
CA TRP A 60 -0.82 19.02 -5.30
C TRP A 60 -1.89 18.27 -4.53
N LYS A 61 -3.10 18.24 -5.09
CA LYS A 61 -4.21 17.45 -4.56
C LYS A 61 -4.31 16.11 -5.27
N VAL A 62 -4.68 15.07 -4.52
CA VAL A 62 -5.09 13.77 -5.08
C VAL A 62 -6.60 13.71 -5.00
N MET A 63 -7.26 13.73 -6.14
CA MET A 63 -8.72 13.79 -6.23
C MET A 63 -9.30 12.48 -6.76
N TYR A 64 -10.32 11.97 -6.08
CA TYR A 64 -11.20 10.93 -6.61
C TYR A 64 -12.39 11.57 -7.32
N LEU A 65 -12.66 11.14 -8.56
CA LEU A 65 -13.64 11.73 -9.44
C LEU A 65 -14.61 10.63 -9.94
N PRO A 66 -15.82 10.51 -9.36
CA PRO A 66 -16.73 9.39 -9.61
C PRO A 66 -17.45 9.47 -10.96
N GLN A 67 -17.36 10.62 -11.63
CA GLN A 67 -17.89 10.85 -12.98
C GLN A 67 -17.24 9.95 -14.04
N TRP A 68 -15.99 9.52 -13.83
CA TRP A 68 -15.28 8.62 -14.74
C TRP A 68 -15.00 7.30 -14.04
N LYS A 69 -15.33 6.20 -14.71
CA LYS A 69 -15.18 4.84 -14.17
C LYS A 69 -14.38 4.01 -15.15
N ILE A 70 -13.44 3.25 -14.61
CA ILE A 70 -12.66 2.26 -15.34
C ILE A 70 -12.75 0.93 -14.62
N THR A 71 -12.75 -0.16 -15.37
CA THR A 71 -12.72 -1.52 -14.82
C THR A 71 -11.27 -2.01 -14.82
N HIS A 72 -10.72 -2.27 -13.64
CA HIS A 72 -9.41 -2.89 -13.49
C HIS A 72 -9.57 -4.41 -13.33
N PHE A 73 -9.23 -5.16 -14.38
CA PHE A 73 -9.14 -6.62 -14.33
C PHE A 73 -7.83 -7.01 -13.62
N GLY A 74 -7.88 -7.07 -12.28
CA GLY A 74 -6.71 -7.38 -11.45
C GLY A 74 -6.28 -8.85 -11.48
N GLY A 75 -5.24 -9.18 -10.70
CA GLY A 75 -4.87 -10.57 -10.38
C GLY A 75 -3.83 -11.24 -11.28
N ALA A 76 -3.34 -10.59 -12.33
CA ALA A 76 -2.37 -11.19 -13.25
C ALA A 76 -0.93 -11.25 -12.68
N SER A 77 -0.52 -10.24 -11.89
CA SER A 77 0.91 -10.04 -11.56
C SER A 77 1.32 -10.53 -10.16
N GLY A 78 0.36 -10.88 -9.31
CA GLY A 78 0.57 -11.17 -7.89
C GLY A 78 0.21 -12.61 -7.50
N THR A 79 0.97 -13.16 -6.55
CA THR A 79 0.51 -14.29 -5.72
C THR A 79 0.34 -13.78 -4.30
N LYS A 80 -0.49 -14.42 -3.47
CA LYS A 80 -0.66 -14.05 -2.06
C LYS A 80 0.69 -13.81 -1.35
N GLU A 81 1.66 -14.69 -1.58
CA GLU A 81 3.01 -14.55 -1.01
C GLU A 81 3.70 -13.30 -1.52
N LYS A 82 3.79 -13.11 -2.85
CA LYS A 82 4.47 -11.96 -3.44
C LYS A 82 3.84 -10.65 -2.97
N THR A 83 2.51 -10.57 -2.91
CA THR A 83 1.78 -9.38 -2.45
C THR A 83 2.19 -9.01 -1.03
N VAL A 84 2.06 -9.93 -0.07
CA VAL A 84 2.40 -9.66 1.34
C VAL A 84 3.87 -9.25 1.49
N LEU A 85 4.79 -9.98 0.86
CA LEU A 85 6.22 -9.67 0.98
C LEU A 85 6.57 -8.32 0.35
N ARG A 86 5.96 -7.97 -0.78
CA ARG A 86 6.21 -6.69 -1.46
C ARG A 86 5.60 -5.51 -0.73
N GLU A 87 4.42 -5.65 -0.13
CA GLU A 87 3.84 -4.64 0.76
C GLU A 87 4.76 -4.37 1.97
N TYR A 88 5.34 -5.40 2.58
CA TYR A 88 6.30 -5.23 3.68
C TYR A 88 7.54 -4.46 3.25
N GLU A 89 8.11 -4.79 2.08
CA GLU A 89 9.24 -4.03 1.53
C GLU A 89 8.86 -2.59 1.21
N GLY A 90 7.71 -2.37 0.57
CA GLY A 90 7.22 -1.04 0.20
C GLY A 90 7.02 -0.13 1.41
N VAL A 91 6.36 -0.61 2.47
CA VAL A 91 6.16 0.18 3.70
C VAL A 91 7.49 0.50 4.39
N LYS A 92 8.45 -0.42 4.42
CA LYS A 92 9.79 -0.16 4.94
C LYS A 92 10.52 0.91 4.13
N THR A 93 10.49 0.83 2.80
CA THR A 93 11.08 1.83 1.90
C THR A 93 10.45 3.20 2.13
N PHE A 94 9.13 3.26 2.23
CA PHE A 94 8.37 4.48 2.49
C PHE A 94 8.79 5.13 3.82
N TYR A 95 8.85 4.35 4.91
CA TYR A 95 9.28 4.87 6.22
C TYR A 95 10.74 5.31 6.23
N LYS A 96 11.62 4.57 5.55
CA LYS A 96 13.03 4.94 5.47
C LYS A 96 13.26 6.28 4.74
N LYS A 97 12.39 6.61 3.78
CA LYS A 97 12.48 7.82 2.95
C LYS A 97 11.82 9.04 3.58
N HIS A 98 10.63 8.87 4.15
CA HIS A 98 9.77 10.00 4.51
C HIS A 98 9.67 10.28 6.01
N TYR A 99 10.21 9.39 6.84
CA TYR A 99 10.09 9.48 8.30
C TYR A 99 11.44 9.51 9.00
N SER A 100 11.42 9.90 10.27
CA SER A 100 12.63 10.01 11.07
C SER A 100 13.30 8.64 11.27
N LYS A 101 14.63 8.62 11.36
CA LYS A 101 15.42 7.38 11.46
C LYS A 101 15.01 6.46 12.63
N TRP A 102 14.46 7.00 13.71
CA TRP A 102 13.97 6.23 14.86
C TRP A 102 12.64 5.51 14.59
N GLN A 103 11.81 6.01 13.66
CA GLN A 103 10.53 5.40 13.32
C GLN A 103 10.72 4.10 12.55
N TYR A 104 11.83 3.98 11.81
CA TYR A 104 12.15 2.77 11.06
C TYR A 104 12.32 1.51 11.94
N PRO A 105 13.17 1.47 13.00
CA PRO A 105 13.25 0.30 13.87
C PRO A 105 11.94 0.01 14.62
N VAL A 106 11.17 1.04 15.00
CA VAL A 106 9.85 0.87 15.60
C VAL A 106 8.88 0.18 14.63
N LEU A 107 8.83 0.63 13.37
CA LEU A 107 8.04 0.00 12.31
C LEU A 107 8.43 -1.48 12.17
N ARG A 108 9.72 -1.80 12.10
CA ARG A 108 10.19 -3.19 11.95
C ARG A 108 9.69 -4.09 13.09
N ILE A 109 9.72 -3.59 14.32
CA ILE A 109 9.18 -4.31 15.49
C ILE A 109 7.67 -4.54 15.32
N LEU A 110 6.91 -3.51 14.93
CA LEU A 110 5.47 -3.62 14.71
C LEU A 110 5.11 -4.61 13.60
N LEU A 111 5.85 -4.59 12.49
CA LEU A 111 5.68 -5.53 11.38
C LEU A 111 5.97 -6.97 11.83
N LYS A 112 7.02 -7.19 12.64
CA LYS A 112 7.34 -8.51 13.21
C LYS A 112 6.25 -9.01 14.16
N ILE A 113 5.78 -8.17 15.09
CA ILE A 113 4.69 -8.52 16.00
C ILE A 113 3.42 -8.85 15.19
N GLY A 114 3.10 -8.04 14.19
CA GLY A 114 1.96 -8.26 13.30
C GLY A 114 2.08 -9.55 12.47
N ALA A 115 3.27 -9.88 11.98
CA ALA A 115 3.52 -11.13 11.26
C ALA A 115 3.38 -12.34 12.19
N LEU A 116 3.96 -12.27 13.41
CA LEU A 116 3.86 -13.33 14.41
C LEU A 116 2.40 -13.59 14.83
N GLY A 117 1.64 -12.53 15.11
CA GLY A 117 0.21 -12.66 15.44
C GLY A 117 -0.58 -13.35 14.32
N ARG A 118 -0.30 -13.01 13.05
CA ARG A 118 -0.92 -13.67 11.89
C ARG A 118 -0.45 -15.11 11.73
N MET A 119 0.81 -15.44 12.02
CA MET A 119 1.29 -16.83 12.02
C MET A 119 0.54 -17.67 13.06
N LEU A 120 0.34 -17.15 14.27
CA LEU A 120 -0.40 -17.85 15.33
C LEU A 120 -1.87 -18.03 14.95
N VAL A 121 -2.54 -16.96 14.55
CA VAL A 121 -3.99 -17.00 14.25
C VAL A 121 -4.27 -17.73 12.94
N LEU A 122 -3.67 -17.30 11.83
CA LEU A 122 -3.95 -17.85 10.51
C LEU A 122 -3.26 -19.18 10.27
N GLY A 123 -2.13 -19.46 10.92
CA GLY A 123 -1.50 -20.78 10.86
C GLY A 123 -2.35 -21.87 11.50
N ILE A 124 -3.08 -21.53 12.58
CA ILE A 124 -4.05 -22.43 13.21
C ILE A 124 -5.33 -22.55 12.37
N LEU A 125 -5.86 -21.43 11.85
CA LEU A 125 -7.17 -21.40 11.17
C LEU A 125 -7.14 -21.80 9.68
N ASN A 126 -6.14 -21.34 8.92
CA ASN A 126 -6.11 -21.41 7.45
C ASN A 126 -4.99 -22.34 6.91
N GLY A 127 -4.22 -22.99 7.78
CA GLY A 127 -3.27 -24.04 7.42
C GLY A 127 -1.83 -23.59 7.15
N ARG A 128 -1.01 -24.52 6.63
CA ARG A 128 0.47 -24.40 6.54
C ARG A 128 0.97 -23.32 5.57
N THR A 129 0.18 -22.90 4.57
CA THR A 129 0.63 -21.96 3.53
C THR A 129 0.75 -20.54 4.07
N GLU A 130 -0.27 -20.05 4.76
CA GLU A 130 -0.36 -18.72 5.33
C GLU A 130 0.71 -18.55 6.42
N PHE A 131 0.92 -19.61 7.23
CA PHE A 131 2.04 -19.66 8.17
C PHE A 131 3.39 -19.44 7.46
N LYS A 132 3.66 -20.14 6.35
CA LYS A 132 4.92 -19.99 5.59
C LYS A 132 5.10 -18.58 5.02
N ILE A 133 4.02 -17.98 4.50
CA ILE A 133 4.05 -16.62 3.96
C ILE A 133 4.41 -15.62 5.06
N TYR A 134 3.73 -15.68 6.20
CA TYR A 134 3.99 -14.75 7.31
C TYR A 134 5.30 -15.05 8.04
N ALA A 135 5.79 -16.30 8.03
CA ALA A 135 7.14 -16.62 8.50
C ALA A 135 8.21 -15.94 7.62
N LYS A 136 8.06 -15.99 6.28
CA LYS A 136 8.93 -15.23 5.37
C LYS A 136 8.82 -13.72 5.61
N ALA A 137 7.60 -13.21 5.82
CA ALA A 137 7.37 -11.80 6.11
C ALA A 137 8.04 -11.35 7.42
N PHE A 138 8.00 -12.19 8.47
CA PHE A 138 8.64 -11.92 9.76
C PHE A 138 10.17 -11.76 9.64
N TRP A 139 10.81 -12.61 8.84
CA TRP A 139 12.26 -12.50 8.61
C TRP A 139 12.64 -11.31 7.72
N ARG A 140 11.72 -10.85 6.88
CA ARG A 140 11.91 -9.66 6.04
C ARG A 140 11.55 -8.35 6.73
N ALA A 141 10.67 -8.37 7.73
CA ALA A 141 10.31 -7.21 8.55
C ALA A 141 11.52 -6.61 9.28
#